data_AF-A0AAV8Z0F4-F1
#
_entry.id   AF-A0AAV8Z0F4-F1
#
_cell.length_a   1.000
_cell.length_b   1.000
_cell.length_c   1.000
_cell.angle_alpha   90.00
_cell.angle_beta   90.00
_cell.angle_gamma   90.00
#
_symmetry.space_group_name_H-M   'P 1'
#
loop_
_entity.id
_entity.type
_entity.pdbx_description
1 polymer ?
#
loop_
_entity_poly.entity_id
_entity_poly.type
_entity_poly.pdbx_seq_one_letter_code
_entity_poly.pdbx_strand_id
1 'polypeptide(L)' 'MDNTYTFDEQTDMLLILGFCEGNCHRSVREYHQRYPNRRTPNHQTFKNIERRLRENDMLKYLLYTHAYLLIMVII' A
#
# COMPACT_ATOMS: atom_id res chain seq x y z
N MET A 1 14.91 17.75 0.00
CA MET A 1 14.83 16.31 0.31
C MET A 1 13.54 15.81 -0.28
N ASP A 2 13.62 15.00 -1.34
CA ASP A 2 12.43 14.38 -1.93
C ASP A 2 11.75 13.52 -0.86
N ASN A 3 10.61 14.00 -0.36
CA ASN A 3 9.83 13.36 0.68
C ASN A 3 8.94 12.24 0.08
N THR A 4 9.44 11.64 -1.01
CA THR A 4 8.71 10.83 -1.96
C THR A 4 9.14 9.38 -1.78
N TYR A 5 8.21 8.52 -1.39
CA TYR A 5 8.43 7.09 -1.27
C TYR A 5 8.70 6.46 -2.64
N THR A 6 9.51 5.41 -2.67
CA THR A 6 9.74 4.66 -3.91
C THR A 6 8.45 3.96 -4.37
N PHE A 7 8.41 3.49 -5.62
CA PHE A 7 7.26 2.73 -6.11
C PHE A 7 7.04 1.42 -5.31
N ASP A 8 8.13 0.76 -4.89
CA ASP A 8 8.06 -0.43 -4.05
C ASP A 8 7.46 -0.11 -2.69
N GLU A 9 7.93 0.97 -2.04
CA GLU A 9 7.40 1.41 -0.76
C GLU A 9 5.92 1.82 -0.85
N GLN A 10 5.51 2.50 -1.93
CA GLN A 10 4.11 2.85 -2.18
C GLN A 10 3.24 1.60 -2.41
N THR A 11 3.77 0.58 -3.08
CA THR A 11 3.09 -0.70 -3.29
C THR A 11 2.90 -1.42 -1.96
N ASP A 12 3.94 -1.52 -1.14
CA ASP A 12 3.86 -2.08 0.21
C ASP A 12 2.84 -1.35 1.09
N MET A 13 2.80 -0.01 1.02
CA MET A 13 1.79 0.78 1.74
C MET A 13 0.37 0.44 1.31
N LEU A 14 0.16 0.24 0.01
CA LEU A 14 -1.15 -0.12 -0.52
C LEU A 14 -1.60 -1.51 -0.06
N LEU A 15 -0.69 -2.48 -0.09
CA LEU A 15 -0.98 -3.83 0.38
C LEU A 15 -1.32 -3.86 1.86
N ILE A 16 -0.57 -3.10 2.67
CA ILE A 16 -0.85 -2.99 4.10
C ILE A 16 -2.17 -2.25 4.35
N LEU A 17 -2.48 -1.20 3.56
CA LEU A 17 -3.75 -0.50 3.67
C LEU A 17 -4.94 -1.41 3.33
N GLY A 18 -4.82 -2.22 2.28
CA GLY A 18 -5.82 -3.24 1.94
C GLY A 18 -5.97 -4.29 3.05
N PHE A 19 -4.86 -4.81 3.56
CA PHE A 19 -4.83 -5.76 4.69
C PHE A 19 -5.47 -5.18 5.96
N CYS A 20 -5.32 -3.88 6.20
CA CYS A 20 -5.92 -3.17 7.32
C CYS A 20 -7.35 -2.66 7.04
N GLU A 21 -7.99 -3.14 5.97
CA GLU A 21 -9.37 -2.77 5.61
C GLU A 21 -9.56 -1.25 5.45
N GLY A 22 -8.53 -0.55 4.96
CA GLY A 22 -8.53 0.91 4.78
C GLY A 22 -8.24 1.72 6.05
N ASN A 23 -8.00 1.07 7.20
CA ASN A 23 -7.68 1.78 8.44
C ASN A 23 -6.24 2.32 8.45
N CYS A 24 -6.08 3.60 8.11
CA CYS A 24 -4.77 4.25 8.01
C CYS A 24 -3.93 4.20 9.30
N HIS A 25 -4.54 4.29 10.49
CA HIS A 25 -3.79 4.25 11.75
C HIS A 25 -3.26 2.84 12.04
N ARG A 26 -4.07 1.82 11.75
CA ARG A 26 -3.65 0.42 11.86
C ARG A 26 -2.54 0.13 10.84
N SER A 27 -2.66 0.64 9.61
CA SER A 27 -1.64 0.49 8.57
C SER A 27 -0.27 1.02 8.96
N VAL A 28 -0.19 2.15 9.69
CA VAL A 28 1.08 2.68 10.20
C VAL A 28 1.78 1.68 11.12
N ARG A 29 1.02 1.07 12.05
CA ARG A 29 1.55 0.08 12.99
C ARG A 29 2.02 -1.18 12.27
N GLU A 30 1.20 -1.69 11.37
CA GLU A 30 1.53 -2.89 10.57
C GLU A 30 2.75 -2.65 9.66
N TYR A 31 2.85 -1.47 9.03
CA TYR A 31 4.00 -1.13 8.20
C TYR A 31 5.30 -1.06 9.00
N HIS A 32 5.25 -0.42 10.17
CA HIS A 32 6.41 -0.37 11.06
C HIS A 32 6.85 -1.76 11.52
N GLN A 33 5.91 -2.65 11.83
CA GLN A 33 6.20 -4.01 12.26
C GLN A 33 6.79 -4.88 11.14
N ARG A 34 6.27 -4.77 9.91
CA ARG A 34 6.76 -5.55 8.76
C ARG A 34 8.07 -5.02 8.18
N TYR A 35 8.30 -3.71 8.25
CA TYR A 35 9.47 -3.05 7.68
C TYR A 35 10.20 -2.18 8.73
N PRO A 36 10.76 -2.79 9.80
CA PRO A 36 11.33 -2.04 10.92
C PRO A 36 12.55 -1.19 10.55
N ASN A 37 13.27 -1.58 9.49
CA ASN A 37 14.46 -0.87 9.01
C ASN A 37 14.14 0.23 7.99
N ARG A 38 12.86 0.42 7.62
CA ARG A 38 12.43 1.45 6.67
C ARG A 38 11.82 2.65 7.40
N ARG A 39 11.76 3.77 6.69
CA ARG A 39 11.02 4.93 7.16
C ARG A 39 9.55 4.56 7.34
N THR A 40 8.98 4.88 8.50
CA THR A 40 7.57 4.64 8.77
C THR A 40 6.71 5.77 8.18
N PRO A 41 5.80 5.48 7.24
CA PRO A 41 4.84 6.45 6.74
C PRO A 41 3.84 6.85 7.81
N ASN A 42 3.35 8.09 7.73
CA ASN A 42 2.27 8.55 8.60
C ASN A 42 0.90 8.20 8.00
N HIS A 43 -0.16 8.29 8.81
CA HIS A 43 -1.52 7.97 8.37
C HIS A 43 -1.97 8.83 7.17
N GLN A 44 -1.49 10.07 7.07
CA GLN A 44 -1.81 10.96 5.95
C GLN A 44 -1.17 10.48 4.63
N THR A 45 0.01 9.84 4.67
CA THR A 45 0.62 9.20 3.50
C THR A 45 -0.27 8.10 2.95
N PHE A 46 -0.80 7.21 3.80
CA PHE A 46 -1.73 6.16 3.39
C PHE A 46 -3.00 6.75 2.76
N LYS A 47 -3.59 7.77 3.40
CA LYS A 47 -4.78 8.47 2.89
C LYS A 47 -4.51 9.12 1.53
N ASN A 48 -3.34 9.73 1.34
CA ASN A 48 -2.96 10.37 0.09
C ASN A 48 -2.74 9.36 -1.04
N ILE A 49 -2.15 8.20 -0.73
CA ILE A 49 -1.96 7.11 -1.69
C ILE A 49 -3.32 6.51 -2.10
N GLU A 50 -4.22 6.27 -1.15
CA GLU A 50 -5.59 5.82 -1.44
C GLU A 50 -6.33 6.82 -2.34
N ARG A 51 -6.26 8.12 -2.00
CA ARG A 51 -6.86 9.19 -2.79
C ARG A 51 -6.34 9.19 -4.22
N ARG A 52 -5.02 9.09 -4.42
CA ARG A 52 -4.40 9.02 -5.75
C ARG A 52 -4.86 7.79 -6.53
N LEU A 53 -5.03 6.64 -5.89
CA LEU A 53 -5.56 5.45 -6.56
C LEU A 53 -6.99 5.63 -7.05
N ARG A 54 -7.85 6.25 -6.22
CA ARG A 54 -9.25 6.52 -6.56
C ARG A 54 -9.37 7.55 -7.69
N GLU A 55 -8.55 8.59 -7.65
CA GLU A 55 -8.57 9.66 -8.67
C GLU A 55 -8.00 9.23 -10.03
N ASN A 56 -7.01 8.34 -10.04
CA ASN A 56 -6.33 7.92 -11.28
C ASN A 56 -6.81 6.57 -11.82
N ASP A 57 -7.90 6.00 -11.26
CA ASP A 57 -8.44 4.69 -11.66
C ASP A 57 -7.41 3.53 -11.57
N MET A 58 -6.28 3.75 -10.87
CA MET A 58 -5.13 2.84 -10.81
C MET A 58 -5.39 1.59 -9.95
N LEU A 59 -6.50 1.58 -9.19
CA LEU A 59 -6.95 0.43 -8.41
C LEU A 59 -7.19 -0.81 -9.30
N LYS A 60 -7.62 -0.61 -10.56
CA LYS A 60 -7.84 -1.69 -11.53
C LYS A 60 -6.56 -2.49 -11.78
N TYR A 61 -5.41 -1.82 -11.91
CA TYR A 61 -4.13 -2.49 -12.20
C TYR A 61 -3.57 -3.25 -11.01
N LEU A 62 -3.77 -2.74 -9.78
CA LEU A 62 -3.27 -3.39 -8.55
C LEU A 62 -4.06 -4.64 -8.18
N LEU A 63 -5.39 -4.60 -8.34
CA LEU A 63 -6.26 -5.77 -8.16
C LEU A 63 -6.00 -6.81 -9.24
N TYR A 64 -5.76 -6.41 -10.49
CA TYR A 64 -5.39 -7.34 -11.55
C TYR A 64 -4.05 -8.04 -11.25
N THR A 65 -3.02 -7.32 -10.82
CA THR A 65 -1.70 -7.92 -10.53
C THR A 65 -1.73 -8.85 -9.31
N HIS A 66 -2.47 -8.51 -8.25
CA HIS A 66 -2.55 -9.35 -7.05
C HIS A 66 -3.56 -10.49 -7.17
N ALA A 67 -4.67 -10.30 -7.89
CA ALA A 67 -5.56 -11.41 -8.26
C ALA A 67 -4.84 -12.38 -9.20
N TYR A 68 -4.01 -11.90 -10.13
CA TYR A 68 -3.20 -12.76 -11.00
C TYR A 68 -2.17 -13.56 -10.20
N LEU A 69 -1.50 -12.94 -9.21
CA LEU A 69 -0.60 -13.67 -8.32
C LEU A 69 -1.33 -14.70 -7.44
N LEU A 70 -2.51 -14.36 -6.91
CA LEU A 70 -3.33 -15.29 -6.13
C LEU A 70 -3.87 -16.44 -7.00
N ILE A 71 -4.24 -16.18 -8.26
CA ILE A 71 -4.66 -17.21 -9.22
C ILE A 71 -3.48 -18.10 -9.62
N MET A 72 -2.29 -17.54 -9.85
CA MET A 72 -1.08 -18.29 -10.23
C MET A 72 -0.48 -19.12 -9.08
N VAL A 73 -0.82 -18.82 -7.83
CA VAL A 73 -0.39 -19.62 -6.66
C VAL A 73 -1.38 -20.78 -6.36
N ILE A 74 -2.57 -20.77 -6.97
CA ILE A 74 -3.64 -21.76 -6.74
C ILE A 74 -3.74 -22.80 -7.89
N ILE A 75 -2.98 -22.65 -8.97
CA ILE A 75 -2.91 -23.60 -10.11
C ILE A 75 -1.54 -24.29 -10.12
#